data_AF-A0A4R2PU68-F1
#
_entry.id   AF-A0A4R2PU68-F1
#
_cell.length_a   1.000
_cell.length_b   1.000
_cell.length_c   1.000
_cell.angle_alpha   90.00
_cell.angle_beta   90.00
_cell.angle_gamma   90.00
#
_symmetry.space_group_name_H-M   'P 1'
#
loop_
_entity.id
_entity.type
_entity.pdbx_description
1 polymer ?
#
loop_
_entity_poly.entity_id
_entity_poly.type
_entity_poly.pdbx_seq_one_letter_code
_entity_poly.pdbx_strand_id
1 'polypeptide(L)'
;MTAFPRRTVLIGGLSVLGGGALAYGGSLAVCTGGFRLAGIVAPLRWALPDIADPERVGRAYLAAEGPERIARAVLDRPDLTEMALLLDADARRIRLEARIRQDFAAGETVLAGNWVVARTEALIAAAARI
;
A
#
# COMPACT_ATOMS: atom_id res chain seq x y z
N MET A 1 40.37 -44.24 30.40
CA MET A 1 39.26 -44.41 29.44
C MET A 1 38.12 -43.52 29.90
N THR A 2 38.05 -42.30 29.36
CA THR A 2 37.14 -41.24 29.81
C THR A 2 35.90 -41.17 28.93
N ALA A 3 34.72 -41.27 29.54
CA ALA A 3 33.41 -41.21 28.91
C ALA A 3 33.07 -39.79 28.42
N PHE A 4 32.54 -39.70 27.19
CA PHE A 4 32.01 -38.46 26.62
C PHE A 4 30.54 -38.24 27.02
N PRO A 5 30.13 -37.03 27.46
CA PRO A 5 28.74 -36.79 27.86
C PRO A 5 27.84 -36.42 26.67
N ARG A 6 26.77 -37.19 26.52
CA ARG A 6 25.60 -36.95 25.64
C ARG A 6 24.76 -35.79 26.18
N ARG A 7 24.99 -34.53 25.78
CA ARG A 7 24.05 -33.45 26.19
C ARG A 7 23.86 -32.24 25.27
N THR A 8 24.35 -32.26 24.04
CA THR A 8 24.39 -31.03 23.21
C THR A 8 23.52 -31.04 21.95
N VAL A 9 22.60 -32.00 21.78
CA VAL A 9 21.83 -32.16 20.52
C VAL A 9 20.40 -31.58 20.59
N LEU A 10 19.94 -31.11 21.74
CA LEU A 10 18.52 -30.74 21.93
C LEU A 10 18.19 -29.23 21.83
N ILE A 11 19.12 -28.38 21.38
CA ILE A 11 18.88 -26.93 21.24
C ILE A 11 18.83 -26.46 19.77
N GLY A 12 19.33 -27.26 18.82
CA GLY A 12 19.38 -26.86 17.40
C GLY A 12 18.08 -27.03 16.61
N GLY A 13 17.08 -27.72 17.15
CA GLY A 13 15.87 -28.09 16.41
C GLY A 13 14.75 -27.04 16.35
N LEU A 14 14.76 -26.03 17.23
CA LEU A 14 13.64 -25.10 17.36
C LEU A 14 13.78 -23.82 16.52
N SER A 15 14.99 -23.49 16.05
CA SER A 15 15.27 -22.22 15.35
C SER A 15 15.05 -22.28 13.83
N VAL A 16 14.98 -23.48 13.22
CA VAL A 16 14.78 -23.61 11.77
C VAL A 16 13.30 -23.60 11.38
N LEU A 17 12.40 -24.04 12.25
CA LEU A 17 10.95 -23.98 12.00
C LEU A 17 10.35 -22.58 12.22
N GLY A 18 10.93 -21.77 13.11
CA GLY A 18 10.49 -20.39 13.35
C GLY A 18 10.85 -19.42 12.23
N GLY A 19 12.05 -19.56 11.63
CA GLY A 19 12.51 -18.67 10.55
C GLY A 19 11.86 -18.96 9.20
N GLY A 20 11.65 -20.24 8.86
CA GLY A 20 11.04 -20.64 7.59
C GLY A 20 9.57 -20.23 7.45
N ALA A 21 8.78 -20.32 8.54
CA ALA A 21 7.38 -19.91 8.54
C ALA A 21 7.22 -18.39 8.39
N LEU A 22 8.10 -17.58 8.98
CA LEU A 22 8.09 -16.13 8.82
C LEU A 22 8.54 -15.68 7.43
N ALA A 23 9.56 -16.33 6.85
CA ALA A 23 10.02 -16.03 5.49
C ALA A 23 8.99 -16.43 4.42
N TYR A 24 8.37 -17.61 4.55
CA TYR A 24 7.37 -18.09 3.59
C TYR A 24 6.03 -17.35 3.76
N GLY A 25 5.60 -17.11 5.00
CA GLY A 25 4.41 -16.31 5.31
C GLY A 25 4.55 -14.85 4.86
N GLY A 26 5.73 -14.25 5.06
CA GLY A 26 6.04 -12.89 4.57
C GLY A 26 6.00 -12.80 3.05
N SER A 27 6.55 -13.78 2.33
CA SER A 27 6.55 -13.79 0.86
C SER A 27 5.14 -13.88 0.27
N LEU A 28 4.26 -14.73 0.84
CA LEU A 28 2.85 -14.81 0.41
C LEU A 28 2.06 -13.55 0.77
N ALA A 29 2.30 -12.95 1.93
CA ALA A 29 1.64 -11.71 2.35
C ALA A 29 2.01 -10.53 1.44
N VAL A 30 3.28 -10.42 1.02
CA VAL A 30 3.74 -9.39 0.08
C VAL A 30 3.15 -9.60 -1.30
N CYS A 31 3.14 -10.84 -1.80
CA CYS A 31 2.57 -11.15 -3.12
C CYS A 31 1.05 -10.87 -3.15
N THR A 32 0.32 -11.36 -2.15
CA THR A 32 -1.14 -11.14 -2.07
C THR A 32 -1.51 -9.67 -1.86
N GLY A 33 -0.73 -8.94 -1.05
CA GLY A 33 -0.87 -7.49 -0.89
C GLY A 33 -0.66 -6.72 -2.19
N GLY A 34 0.39 -7.07 -2.96
CA GLY A 34 0.68 -6.46 -4.26
C GLY A 34 -0.44 -6.68 -5.29
N PHE A 35 -0.99 -7.90 -5.39
CA PHE A 35 -2.12 -8.17 -6.30
C PHE A 35 -3.38 -7.38 -5.93
N ARG A 36 -3.70 -7.28 -4.62
CA ARG A 36 -4.85 -6.51 -4.15
C ARG A 36 -4.65 -5.02 -4.42
N LEU A 37 -3.46 -4.48 -4.16
CA LEU A 37 -3.12 -3.10 -4.44
C LEU A 37 -3.27 -2.79 -5.94
N ALA A 38 -2.73 -3.63 -6.81
CA ALA A 38 -2.85 -3.47 -8.25
C ALA A 38 -4.32 -3.49 -8.71
N GLY A 39 -5.14 -4.37 -8.13
CA GLY A 39 -6.58 -4.45 -8.41
C GLY A 39 -7.37 -3.20 -7.99
N ILE A 40 -6.93 -2.51 -6.93
CA ILE A 40 -7.56 -1.24 -6.48
C ILE A 40 -7.03 -0.05 -7.31
N VAL A 41 -5.73 -0.01 -7.58
CA VAL A 41 -5.09 1.15 -8.20
C VAL A 41 -5.34 1.21 -9.69
N ALA A 42 -5.30 0.09 -10.41
CA ALA A 42 -5.47 0.09 -11.86
C ALA A 42 -6.80 0.75 -12.33
N PRO A 43 -7.96 0.46 -11.72
CA PRO A 43 -9.22 1.12 -12.05
C PRO A 43 -9.30 2.60 -11.64
N LEU A 44 -8.38 3.11 -10.81
CA LEU A 44 -8.32 4.50 -10.34
C LEU A 44 -7.28 5.34 -11.09
N ARG A 45 -6.42 4.71 -11.91
CA ARG A 45 -5.38 5.42 -12.69
C ARG A 45 -5.93 6.47 -13.66
N TRP A 46 -7.20 6.39 -14.04
CA TRP A 46 -7.84 7.39 -14.90
C TRP A 46 -7.84 8.79 -14.29
N ALA A 47 -7.73 8.90 -12.95
CA ALA A 47 -7.71 10.19 -12.25
C ALA A 47 -6.32 10.85 -12.21
N LEU A 48 -5.26 10.12 -12.58
CA LEU A 48 -3.89 10.67 -12.57
C LEU A 48 -3.70 11.89 -13.46
N PRO A 49 -4.28 11.96 -14.69
CA PRO A 49 -4.14 13.13 -15.55
C PRO A 49 -4.74 14.42 -14.97
N ASP A 50 -5.70 14.32 -14.05
CA ASP A 50 -6.36 15.47 -13.43
C ASP A 50 -5.55 16.04 -12.24
N ILE A 51 -4.56 15.29 -11.75
CA ILE A 51 -3.63 15.73 -10.70
C ILE A 51 -2.53 16.58 -11.32
N ALA A 52 -2.18 17.69 -10.69
CA ALA A 52 -1.05 18.50 -11.14
C ALA A 52 0.29 17.74 -10.95
N ASP A 53 0.95 17.42 -12.06
CA ASP A 53 2.21 16.64 -12.11
C ASP A 53 2.13 15.35 -11.24
N PRO A 54 1.31 14.36 -11.65
CA PRO A 54 1.03 13.17 -10.85
C PRO A 54 2.29 12.36 -10.59
N GLU A 55 3.28 12.43 -11.49
CA GLU A 55 4.54 11.76 -11.32
C GLU A 55 5.33 12.33 -10.14
N ARG A 56 5.47 13.66 -10.10
CA ARG A 56 6.23 14.32 -9.05
C ARG A 56 5.52 14.23 -7.71
N VAL A 57 4.20 14.41 -7.69
CA VAL A 57 3.36 14.21 -6.49
C VAL A 57 3.53 12.79 -5.97
N GLY A 58 3.34 11.79 -6.83
CA GLY A 58 3.46 10.38 -6.47
C GLY A 58 4.84 10.01 -5.95
N ARG A 59 5.93 10.46 -6.61
CA ARG A 59 7.31 10.22 -6.15
C ARG A 59 7.59 10.91 -4.81
N ALA A 60 7.18 12.16 -4.64
CA ALA A 60 7.42 12.91 -3.41
C ALA A 60 6.68 12.28 -2.22
N TYR A 61 5.42 11.90 -2.42
CA TYR A 61 4.61 11.28 -1.37
C TYR A 61 5.09 9.86 -1.04
N LEU A 62 5.45 9.08 -2.07
CA LEU A 62 6.07 7.75 -1.88
C LEU A 62 7.41 7.84 -1.13
N ALA A 63 8.24 8.83 -1.43
CA ALA A 63 9.52 9.04 -0.74
C ALA A 63 9.34 9.45 0.72
N ALA A 64 8.28 10.20 1.04
CA ALA A 64 7.99 10.63 2.41
C ALA A 64 7.42 9.50 3.29
N GLU A 65 6.49 8.70 2.76
CA GLU A 65 5.77 7.69 3.53
C GLU A 65 6.38 6.28 3.41
N GLY A 66 7.01 5.97 2.28
CA GLY A 66 7.50 4.63 1.95
C GLY A 66 6.42 3.71 1.37
N PRO A 67 6.82 2.72 0.54
CA PRO A 67 5.88 1.88 -0.22
C PRO A 67 4.93 1.07 0.67
N GLU A 68 5.41 0.54 1.80
CA GLU A 68 4.59 -0.27 2.70
C GLU A 68 3.46 0.54 3.36
N ARG A 69 3.74 1.79 3.76
CA ARG A 69 2.74 2.67 4.37
C ARG A 69 1.70 3.12 3.34
N ILE A 70 2.13 3.41 2.12
CA ILE A 70 1.21 3.75 1.02
C ILE A 70 0.32 2.55 0.68
N ALA A 71 0.90 1.37 0.50
CA ALA A 71 0.14 0.15 0.20
C ALA A 71 -0.90 -0.14 1.29
N ARG A 72 -0.49 -0.07 2.57
CA ARG A 72 -1.39 -0.24 3.70
C ARG A 72 -2.48 0.83 3.74
N ALA A 73 -2.12 2.10 3.55
CA ALA A 73 -3.09 3.19 3.53
C ALA A 73 -4.14 3.04 2.44
N VAL A 74 -3.79 2.50 1.26
CA VAL A 74 -4.76 2.19 0.21
C VAL A 74 -5.63 0.99 0.58
N LEU A 75 -5.03 -0.08 1.12
CA LEU A 75 -5.75 -1.30 1.50
C LEU A 75 -6.71 -1.08 2.69
N ASP A 76 -6.39 -0.15 3.59
CA ASP A 76 -7.21 0.20 4.76
C ASP A 76 -8.35 1.18 4.41
N ARG A 77 -8.52 1.53 3.13
CA ARG A 77 -9.56 2.44 2.63
C ARG A 77 -10.66 1.66 1.91
N PRO A 78 -11.75 1.29 2.62
CA PRO A 78 -12.84 0.51 2.02
C PRO A 78 -13.56 1.29 0.92
N ASP A 79 -13.60 2.62 1.00
CA ASP A 79 -14.17 3.49 -0.03
C ASP A 79 -13.40 3.41 -1.35
N LEU A 80 -12.06 3.38 -1.33
CA LEU A 80 -11.26 3.20 -2.55
C LEU A 80 -11.44 1.80 -3.14
N THR A 81 -11.57 0.79 -2.29
CA THR A 81 -11.84 -0.59 -2.73
C THR A 81 -13.22 -0.71 -3.38
N GLU A 82 -14.25 -0.13 -2.77
CA GLU A 82 -15.62 -0.05 -3.30
C GLU A 82 -15.62 0.65 -4.67
N MET A 83 -14.98 1.83 -4.76
CA MET A 83 -14.86 2.59 -6.01
C MET A 83 -14.17 1.79 -7.12
N ALA A 84 -13.10 1.08 -6.79
CA ALA A 84 -12.33 0.33 -7.78
C ALA A 84 -13.04 -0.94 -8.27
N LEU A 85 -13.73 -1.67 -7.38
CA LEU A 85 -14.24 -3.01 -7.67
C LEU A 85 -15.73 -3.06 -7.98
N LEU A 86 -16.53 -2.14 -7.46
CA LEU A 86 -17.99 -2.24 -7.50
C LEU A 86 -18.66 -1.19 -8.37
N LEU A 87 -17.98 -0.07 -8.65
CA LEU A 87 -18.53 1.02 -9.45
C LEU A 87 -18.12 0.91 -10.91
N ASP A 88 -19.06 1.24 -11.80
CA ASP A 88 -18.76 1.54 -13.19
C ASP A 88 -17.89 2.81 -13.33
N ALA A 89 -17.43 3.10 -14.55
CA ALA A 89 -16.50 4.19 -14.79
C ALA A 89 -17.06 5.58 -14.40
N ASP A 90 -18.34 5.84 -14.67
CA ASP A 90 -18.95 7.15 -14.42
C ASP A 90 -19.25 7.33 -12.93
N ALA A 91 -19.81 6.31 -12.28
CA ALA A 91 -20.04 6.31 -10.83
C ALA A 91 -18.72 6.42 -10.06
N ARG A 92 -17.67 5.73 -10.51
CA ARG A 92 -16.32 5.84 -9.94
C ARG A 92 -15.78 7.25 -10.06
N ARG A 93 -15.96 7.91 -11.21
CA ARG A 93 -15.55 9.31 -11.40
C ARG A 93 -16.24 10.24 -10.43
N ILE A 94 -17.56 10.21 -10.39
CA ILE A 94 -18.36 11.08 -9.52
C ILE A 94 -17.98 10.88 -8.05
N ARG A 95 -17.83 9.62 -7.62
CA ARG A 95 -17.52 9.28 -6.23
C ARG A 95 -16.10 9.67 -5.84
N LEU A 96 -15.13 9.50 -6.74
CA LEU A 96 -13.74 9.93 -6.49
C LEU A 96 -13.64 11.45 -6.41
N GLU A 97 -14.26 12.19 -7.33
CA GLU A 97 -14.31 13.65 -7.27
C GLU A 97 -14.94 14.15 -5.96
N ALA A 98 -16.07 13.55 -5.55
CA ALA A 98 -16.72 13.88 -4.29
C ALA A 98 -15.78 13.63 -3.10
N ARG A 99 -15.03 12.52 -3.11
CA ARG A 99 -14.05 12.21 -2.06
C ARG A 99 -12.90 13.21 -2.04
N ILE A 100 -12.37 13.61 -3.19
CA ILE A 100 -11.31 14.62 -3.28
C ILE A 100 -11.79 15.95 -2.70
N ARG A 101 -13.00 16.40 -3.07
CA ARG A 101 -13.60 17.60 -2.50
C ARG A 101 -13.80 17.49 -0.99
N GLN A 102 -14.21 16.31 -0.51
CA GLN A 102 -14.36 16.05 0.92
C GLN A 102 -13.02 16.12 1.66
N ASP A 103 -11.96 15.53 1.11
CA ASP A 103 -10.62 15.59 1.68
C ASP A 103 -10.15 17.05 1.83
N PHE A 104 -10.34 17.89 0.80
CA PHE A 104 -10.05 19.32 0.90
C PHE A 104 -10.90 20.00 1.98
N ALA A 105 -12.21 19.74 2.01
CA ALA A 105 -13.12 20.34 2.99
C ALA A 105 -12.81 19.93 4.44
N ALA A 106 -12.34 18.70 4.63
CA ALA A 106 -11.91 18.18 5.92
C ALA A 106 -10.48 18.58 6.32
N GLY A 107 -9.75 19.28 5.45
CA GLY A 107 -8.34 19.59 5.65
C GLY A 107 -7.40 18.39 5.53
N GLU A 108 -7.88 17.26 5.01
CA GLU A 108 -7.10 16.05 4.70
C GLU A 108 -6.26 16.27 3.42
N THR A 109 -5.37 17.26 3.49
CA THR A 109 -4.44 17.61 2.42
C THR A 109 -3.02 17.25 2.82
N VAL A 110 -2.17 17.01 1.83
CA VAL A 110 -0.76 16.74 2.04
C VAL A 110 0.09 17.64 1.16
N LEU A 111 1.26 18.02 1.67
CA LEU A 111 2.29 18.68 0.88
C LEU A 111 3.17 17.61 0.25
N ALA A 112 3.01 17.40 -1.06
CA ALA A 112 3.82 16.45 -1.84
C ALA A 112 4.74 17.22 -2.79
N GLY A 113 6.00 17.39 -2.38
CA GLY A 113 6.93 18.28 -3.06
C GLY A 113 6.52 19.74 -2.82
N ASN A 114 6.10 20.44 -3.89
CA ASN A 114 5.65 21.83 -3.82
C ASN A 114 4.13 21.99 -4.06
N TRP A 115 3.40 20.88 -4.01
CA TRP A 115 1.97 20.83 -4.31
C TRP A 115 1.17 20.49 -3.06
N VAL A 116 0.10 21.24 -2.82
CA VAL A 116 -0.94 20.86 -1.85
C VAL A 116 -2.00 20.11 -2.61
N VAL A 117 -2.17 18.83 -2.29
CA VAL A 117 -3.12 17.93 -2.94
C VAL A 117 -3.99 17.25 -1.89
N ALA A 118 -5.17 16.76 -2.27
CA ALA A 118 -5.96 15.91 -1.39
C ALA A 118 -5.17 14.64 -1.06
N ARG A 119 -5.32 14.13 0.16
CA ARG A 119 -4.65 12.90 0.57
C ARG A 119 -5.01 11.72 -0.34
N THR A 120 -6.25 11.66 -0.82
CA THR A 120 -6.70 10.67 -1.81
C THR A 120 -5.88 10.72 -3.10
N GLU A 121 -5.65 11.92 -3.64
CA GLU A 121 -4.88 12.10 -4.89
C GLU A 121 -3.44 11.66 -4.70
N ALA A 122 -2.81 12.07 -3.59
CA ALA A 122 -1.44 11.69 -3.28
C ALA A 122 -1.30 10.17 -3.12
N LEU A 123 -2.25 9.52 -2.45
CA LEU A 123 -2.27 8.07 -2.27
C LEU A 123 -2.39 7.34 -3.61
N ILE A 124 -3.31 7.73 -4.49
CA ILE A 124 -3.48 7.10 -5.80
C ILE A 124 -2.24 7.32 -6.67
N ALA A 125 -1.69 8.54 -6.68
CA ALA A 125 -0.48 8.88 -7.42
C ALA A 125 0.75 8.12 -6.94
N ALA A 126 0.93 7.97 -5.63
CA ALA A 126 2.03 7.20 -5.06
C ALA A 126 1.86 5.69 -5.29
N ALA A 127 0.66 5.16 -5.06
CA ALA A 127 0.38 3.73 -5.21
C ALA A 127 0.47 3.25 -6.66
N ALA A 128 0.23 4.12 -7.65
CA ALA A 128 0.45 3.80 -9.06
C ALA A 128 1.92 3.53 -9.42
N ARG A 129 2.86 3.85 -8.52
CA ARG A 129 4.32 3.69 -8.69
C ARG A 129 4.93 2.56 -7.86
N ILE A 130 4.12 1.84 -7.10
CA ILE A 130 4.49 0.60 -6.40
C ILE A 130 4.23 -0.56 -7.34
#